data_AF-A0A1J3G6T2-F1
#
_entry.id   AF-A0A1J3G6T2-F1
#
_cell.length_a   1.000
_cell.length_b   1.000
_cell.length_c   1.000
_cell.angle_alpha   90.00
_cell.angle_beta   90.00
_cell.angle_gamma   90.00
#
_symmetry.space_group_name_H-M   'P 1'
#
loop_
_entity.id
_entity.type
_entity.pdbx_description
1 polymer ?
#
loop_
_entity_poly.entity_id
_entity_poly.type
_entity_poly.pdbx_seq_one_letter_code
_entity_poly.pdbx_strand_id
1 'polypeptide(L)'
;MDVHNAFLHGDLDEEVYMRPPLGFYSQDEKKVCKLKKSLYGLKQAPRCWFEKLTTALRKYGFSQSLSDYSLFTFDKGGVRINILIYVDDMIISSNSNKALRIFKEYLSTCFKMKDLGDLKFFWGIEVSRSSRGFYLSQRTYAMEIITETGMLGSKPASFPLEQNNKLALSSSPLMSNPKKYRRLIRRFIYLAVTRPDLAYCVHVLAQFMQTPREDHWEAGIRVVRYLKGSPGQGILLKAEDNFQINGWCYSDWASCPLTRRFVTGYIVQIGVSLVSWKTKKQQTVSLSSAEAEYRAMSFLTKELLWLKRLLLSLGISHAQPMHIHCDSKSAIHIATNPVFHERTKHIEIDCHFIRDEIQSGILHPIHVDSASQLADIFTKPLGRHSFDIFRDKLGILNLHAQFEGG
;
A
#
# COMPACT_ATOMS: atom_id res chain seq x y z
N MET A 1 8.66 4.26 18.19
CA MET A 1 9.53 5.32 18.75
C MET A 1 9.52 6.48 17.79
N ASP A 2 9.71 7.68 18.30
CA ASP A 2 9.72 8.92 17.51
C ASP A 2 10.98 9.73 17.83
N VAL A 3 11.54 10.41 16.83
CA VAL A 3 12.73 11.27 16.99
C VAL A 3 12.32 12.72 17.01
N HIS A 4 12.58 13.38 18.12
CA HIS A 4 12.30 14.80 18.22
C HIS A 4 13.22 15.60 17.30
N ASN A 5 12.63 16.40 16.43
CA ASN A 5 13.36 17.30 15.52
C ASN A 5 14.39 16.55 14.64
N ALA A 6 14.00 15.41 14.06
CA ALA A 6 14.86 14.53 13.26
C ALA A 6 15.84 15.27 12.32
N PHE A 7 15.36 16.24 11.54
CA PHE A 7 16.20 16.97 10.59
C PHE A 7 17.28 17.85 11.22
N LEU A 8 17.20 18.19 12.51
CA LEU A 8 18.25 18.96 13.18
C LEU A 8 19.44 18.09 13.61
N HIS A 9 19.30 16.77 13.56
CA HIS A 9 20.37 15.84 13.91
C HIS A 9 21.32 15.54 12.72
N GLY A 10 20.87 15.78 11.48
CA GLY A 10 21.64 15.53 10.27
C GLY A 10 22.86 16.44 10.14
N ASP A 11 23.98 15.84 9.72
CA ASP A 11 25.20 16.56 9.36
C ASP A 11 25.09 17.10 7.93
N LEU A 12 25.57 18.33 7.70
CA LEU A 12 25.66 18.92 6.37
C LEU A 12 27.06 18.71 5.82
N ASP A 13 27.16 18.15 4.62
CA ASP A 13 28.42 18.06 3.88
C ASP A 13 28.70 19.36 3.13
N GLU A 14 27.65 20.05 2.67
CA GLU A 14 27.79 21.33 1.96
C GLU A 14 27.80 22.53 2.91
N GLU A 15 28.52 23.59 2.51
CA GLU A 15 28.44 24.87 3.19
C GLU A 15 27.15 25.61 2.82
N VAL A 16 26.17 25.59 3.74
CA VAL A 16 24.91 26.33 3.56
C VAL A 16 24.89 27.54 4.47
N TYR A 17 24.54 28.69 3.90
CA TYR A 17 24.33 29.93 4.61
C TYR A 17 22.86 30.33 4.52
N MET A 18 22.30 30.87 5.60
CA MET A 18 20.95 31.43 5.63
C MET A 18 20.97 32.87 6.14
N ARG A 19 19.95 33.65 5.76
CA ARG A 19 19.69 34.91 6.44
C ARG A 19 19.28 34.62 7.89
N PRO A 20 19.63 35.49 8.85
CA PRO A 20 19.13 35.37 10.21
C PRO A 20 17.60 35.24 10.24
N PRO A 21 17.03 34.42 11.13
CA PRO A 21 15.58 34.27 11.25
C PRO A 21 14.92 35.59 11.65
N LEU A 22 13.65 35.77 11.29
CA LEU A 22 12.85 36.93 11.65
C LEU A 22 12.89 37.17 13.18
N GLY A 23 13.16 38.41 13.60
CA GLY A 23 13.36 38.78 15.00
C GLY A 23 14.82 38.78 15.46
N PHE A 24 15.75 38.26 14.66
CA PHE A 24 17.20 38.34 14.92
C PHE A 24 17.83 39.40 14.03
N TYR A 25 17.88 40.65 14.51
CA TYR A 25 18.48 41.76 13.78
C TYR A 25 19.96 41.85 14.09
N SER A 26 20.80 41.59 13.10
CA SER A 26 22.19 42.02 13.19
C SER A 26 22.26 43.51 12.88
N GLN A 27 23.09 44.27 13.61
CA GLN A 27 23.41 45.66 13.24
C GLN A 27 24.06 45.78 11.85
N ASP A 28 24.50 44.65 11.28
CA ASP A 28 25.13 44.55 9.97
C ASP A 28 24.28 43.66 9.05
N GLU A 29 23.58 44.29 8.10
CA GLU A 29 22.69 43.63 7.13
C GLU A 29 23.43 42.65 6.20
N LYS A 30 24.77 42.65 6.17
CA LYS A 30 25.57 41.75 5.34
C LYS A 30 25.90 40.42 6.02
N LYS A 31 25.58 40.25 7.31
CA LYS A 31 25.87 39.01 8.03
C LYS A 31 24.87 37.91 7.70
N VAL A 32 25.41 36.70 7.50
CA VAL A 32 24.65 35.47 7.27
C VAL A 32 25.01 34.43 8.32
N CYS A 33 24.09 33.51 8.60
CA CYS A 33 24.33 32.38 9.49
C CYS A 33 24.83 31.18 8.68
N LYS A 34 26.00 30.65 9.01
CA LYS A 34 26.46 29.35 8.51
C LYS A 34 25.74 28.24 9.26
N LEU A 35 25.04 27.36 8.54
CA LEU A 35 24.39 26.21 9.14
C LEU A 35 25.43 25.15 9.50
N LYS A 36 25.40 24.70 10.76
CA LYS A 36 26.26 23.59 11.26
C LYS A 36 25.60 22.21 11.15
N LYS A 37 24.28 22.18 11.01
CA LYS A 37 23.43 21.00 10.93
C LYS A 37 22.33 21.25 9.92
N SER A 38 21.71 20.19 9.43
CA SER A 38 20.56 20.34 8.54
C SER A 38 19.38 21.02 9.26
N LEU A 39 18.56 21.73 8.50
CA LEU A 39 17.42 22.49 8.99
C LEU A 39 16.18 22.14 8.16
N TYR A 40 15.00 22.25 8.78
CA TYR A 40 13.74 22.12 8.07
C TYR A 40 13.66 23.08 6.88
N GLY A 41 13.16 22.58 5.74
CA GLY A 41 13.06 23.32 4.49
C GLY A 41 14.26 23.17 3.55
N LEU A 42 15.41 22.67 4.04
CA LEU A 42 16.52 22.27 3.15
C LEU A 42 16.14 21.02 2.37
N LYS A 43 16.44 21.00 1.07
CA LYS A 43 16.16 19.86 0.18
C LYS A 43 16.90 18.59 0.62
N GLN A 44 18.10 18.74 1.17
CA GLN A 44 18.96 17.63 1.61
C GLN A 44 18.70 17.17 3.05
N ALA A 45 17.96 17.94 3.87
CA ALA A 45 17.77 17.62 5.29
C ALA A 45 17.24 16.19 5.56
N PRO A 46 16.25 15.67 4.80
CA PRO A 46 15.78 14.30 5.01
C PRO A 46 16.88 13.26 4.76
N ARG A 47 17.74 13.48 3.77
CA ARG A 47 18.85 12.58 3.43
C ARG A 47 19.92 12.62 4.52
N CYS A 48 20.35 13.81 4.94
CA CYS A 48 21.33 13.99 6.02
C CYS A 48 20.88 13.31 7.32
N TRP A 49 19.59 13.45 7.66
CA TRP A 49 19.00 12.74 8.79
C TRP A 49 19.05 11.22 8.62
N PHE A 50 18.57 10.72 7.49
CA PHE A 50 18.52 9.28 7.23
C PHE A 50 19.92 8.64 7.24
N GLU A 51 20.92 9.32 6.71
CA GLU A 51 22.31 8.89 6.74
C GLU A 51 22.89 8.87 8.16
N LYS A 52 22.60 9.90 8.97
CA LYS A 52 23.01 9.95 10.38
C LYS A 52 22.44 8.78 11.18
N LEU A 53 21.14 8.52 11.00
CA LEU A 53 20.44 7.40 11.63
C LEU A 53 21.00 6.05 11.15
N THR A 54 21.18 5.88 9.84
CA THR A 54 21.75 4.68 9.23
C THR A 54 23.13 4.37 9.82
N THR A 55 23.97 5.39 9.99
CA THR A 55 25.31 5.25 10.58
C THR A 55 25.24 4.74 12.02
N ALA A 56 24.33 5.28 12.83
CA ALA A 56 24.13 4.82 14.20
C ALA A 56 23.63 3.36 14.25
N LEU A 57 22.66 3.00 13.41
CA LEU A 57 22.13 1.63 13.33
C LEU A 57 23.21 0.63 12.90
N ARG A 58 23.99 0.96 11.88
CA ARG A 58 25.12 0.11 11.41
C ARG A 58 26.19 -0.03 12.49
N LYS A 59 26.50 1.04 13.23
CA LYS A 59 27.44 1.00 14.36
C LYS A 59 26.97 0.06 15.47
N TYR A 60 25.66 0.02 15.76
CA TYR A 60 25.10 -0.96 16.70
C TYR A 60 25.20 -2.40 16.17
N GLY A 61 25.14 -2.57 14.85
CA GLY A 61 25.29 -3.85 14.17
C GLY A 61 24.09 -4.27 13.31
N PHE A 62 23.21 -3.33 12.97
CA PHE A 62 22.12 -3.60 12.02
C PHE A 62 22.62 -3.67 10.58
N SER A 63 21.98 -4.52 9.80
CA SER A 63 22.09 -4.60 8.35
C SER A 63 20.83 -4.02 7.71
N GLN A 64 21.03 -3.16 6.71
CA GLN A 64 19.95 -2.57 5.92
C GLN A 64 19.48 -3.57 4.87
N SER A 65 18.16 -3.74 4.71
CA SER A 65 17.61 -4.60 3.67
C SER A 65 17.78 -3.94 2.29
N LEU A 66 18.14 -4.75 1.29
CA LEU A 66 18.13 -4.33 -0.12
C LEU A 66 16.73 -4.45 -0.75
N SER A 67 15.81 -5.15 -0.08
CA SER A 67 14.41 -5.29 -0.54
C SER A 67 13.57 -4.08 -0.14
N ASP A 68 13.92 -3.44 0.97
CA ASP A 68 13.33 -2.20 1.46
C ASP A 68 14.39 -1.41 2.25
N TYR A 69 14.80 -0.25 1.73
CA TYR A 69 15.85 0.57 2.33
C TYR A 69 15.44 1.19 3.68
N SER A 70 14.15 1.24 4.00
CA SER A 70 13.64 1.68 5.31
C SER A 70 13.68 0.57 6.36
N LEU A 71 13.94 -0.69 5.97
CA LEU A 71 14.01 -1.84 6.88
C LEU A 71 15.46 -2.13 7.29
N PHE A 72 15.68 -2.21 8.60
CA PHE A 72 16.94 -2.62 9.21
C PHE A 72 16.72 -3.84 10.10
N THR A 73 17.68 -4.76 10.06
CA THR A 73 17.61 -6.05 10.74
C THR A 73 18.89 -6.27 11.55
N PHE A 74 18.75 -6.70 12.79
CA PHE A 74 19.84 -7.15 13.64
C PHE A 74 19.58 -8.60 13.98
N ASP A 75 20.55 -9.47 13.73
CA ASP A 75 20.44 -10.89 13.99
C ASP A 75 21.77 -11.44 14.51
N LYS A 76 21.86 -11.64 15.83
CA LYS A 76 23.07 -12.16 16.49
C LYS A 76 22.69 -12.98 17.73
N GLY A 77 23.28 -14.17 17.86
CA GLY A 77 23.14 -15.00 19.06
C GLY A 77 21.68 -15.38 19.39
N GLY A 78 20.84 -15.59 18.37
CA GLY A 78 19.41 -15.91 18.53
C GLY A 78 18.53 -14.70 18.89
N VAL A 79 19.10 -13.50 19.00
CA VAL A 79 18.36 -12.25 19.19
C VAL A 79 18.13 -11.61 17.83
N ARG A 80 16.86 -11.35 17.51
CA ARG A 80 16.46 -10.63 16.30
C ARG A 80 15.72 -9.36 16.65
N ILE A 81 16.14 -8.24 16.06
CA ILE A 81 15.46 -6.94 16.13
C ILE A 81 15.24 -6.45 14.71
N ASN A 82 14.01 -6.04 14.38
CA ASN A 82 13.69 -5.40 13.12
C ASN A 82 13.24 -3.96 13.38
N ILE A 83 13.64 -3.05 12.50
CA ILE A 83 13.26 -1.63 12.57
C ILE A 83 12.76 -1.22 11.19
N LEU A 84 11.53 -0.73 11.13
CA LEU A 84 10.99 -0.05 9.96
C LEU A 84 10.96 1.45 10.23
N ILE A 85 11.60 2.22 9.36
CA ILE A 85 11.82 3.65 9.54
C ILE A 85 11.01 4.44 8.53
N TYR A 86 10.32 5.46 9.02
CA TYR A 86 9.84 6.53 8.18
C TYR A 86 10.14 7.88 8.79
N VAL A 87 11.10 8.58 8.21
CA VAL A 87 11.52 9.91 8.66
C VAL A 87 11.85 9.86 10.16
N ASP A 88 11.01 10.42 11.02
CA ASP A 88 11.11 10.50 12.47
C ASP A 88 10.44 9.32 13.20
N ASP A 89 9.46 8.67 12.58
CA ASP A 89 8.74 7.53 13.13
C ASP A 89 9.48 6.19 12.91
N MET A 90 9.48 5.35 13.94
CA MET A 90 10.08 4.00 13.91
C MET A 90 9.16 2.94 14.51
N ILE A 91 8.90 1.88 13.75
CA ILE A 91 8.35 0.63 14.28
C ILE A 91 9.52 -0.29 14.60
N ILE A 92 9.58 -0.80 15.83
CA ILE A 92 10.63 -1.73 16.27
C ILE A 92 9.95 -3.00 16.76
N SER A 93 10.36 -4.15 16.24
CA SER A 93 9.97 -5.47 16.71
C SER A 93 11.19 -6.27 17.15
N SER A 94 11.03 -7.11 18.16
CA SER A 94 12.11 -7.94 18.70
C SER A 94 11.54 -9.24 19.26
N ASN A 95 12.30 -10.33 19.15
CA ASN A 95 11.98 -11.58 19.85
C ASN A 95 12.45 -11.57 21.32
N SER A 96 13.18 -10.55 21.75
CA SER A 96 13.71 -10.40 23.11
C SER A 96 13.42 -9.01 23.67
N ASN A 97 12.60 -8.96 24.73
CA ASN A 97 12.28 -7.71 25.44
C ASN A 97 13.51 -7.07 26.08
N LYS A 98 14.47 -7.88 26.55
CA LYS A 98 15.74 -7.39 27.11
C LYS A 98 16.57 -6.67 26.05
N ALA A 99 16.74 -7.31 24.88
CA ALA A 99 17.49 -6.72 23.77
C ALA A 99 16.79 -5.46 23.24
N LEU A 100 15.46 -5.47 23.15
CA LEU A 100 14.68 -4.30 22.76
C LEU A 100 14.94 -3.12 23.70
N ARG A 101 14.90 -3.33 25.03
CA ARG A 101 15.15 -2.26 26.00
C ARG A 101 16.55 -1.67 25.85
N ILE A 102 17.57 -2.52 25.77
CA ILE A 102 18.98 -2.10 25.58
C ILE A 102 19.12 -1.29 24.28
N PHE A 103 18.47 -1.74 23.20
CA PHE A 103 18.51 -1.04 21.93
C PHE A 103 17.80 0.33 21.98
N LYS A 104 16.65 0.42 22.64
CA LYS A 104 15.94 1.70 22.85
C LYS A 104 16.77 2.69 23.67
N GLU A 105 17.46 2.21 24.70
CA GLU A 105 18.40 3.00 25.48
C GLU A 105 19.55 3.51 24.60
N TYR A 106 20.16 2.64 23.80
CA TYR A 106 21.19 3.03 22.83
C TYR A 106 20.73 4.14 21.88
N LEU A 107 19.57 4.00 21.25
CA LEU A 107 19.03 5.06 20.37
C LEU A 107 18.85 6.38 21.12
N SER A 108 18.43 6.32 22.39
CA SER A 108 18.25 7.49 23.25
C SER A 108 19.57 8.15 23.66
N THR A 109 20.69 7.43 23.63
CA THR A 109 22.02 8.04 23.76
C THR A 109 22.48 8.76 22.49
N CYS A 110 21.98 8.32 21.34
CA CYS A 110 22.38 8.87 20.04
C CYS A 110 21.53 10.09 19.63
N PHE A 111 20.23 10.04 19.92
CA PHE A 111 19.25 11.03 19.49
C PHE A 111 18.26 11.35 20.60
N LYS A 112 17.55 12.48 20.48
CA LYS A 112 16.48 12.83 21.41
C LYS A 112 15.23 12.02 21.07
N MET A 113 15.12 10.85 21.67
CA MET A 113 14.05 9.88 21.39
C MET A 113 12.84 10.07 22.30
N LYS A 114 11.66 9.72 21.78
CA LYS A 114 10.42 9.51 22.52
C LYS A 114 9.94 8.07 22.34
N ASP A 115 9.76 7.35 23.45
CA ASP A 115 9.10 6.04 23.40
C ASP A 115 7.59 6.23 23.50
N LEU A 116 6.86 5.69 22.53
CA LEU A 116 5.40 5.76 22.45
C LEU A 116 4.73 4.48 22.98
N GLY A 117 5.54 3.52 23.45
CA GLY A 117 5.07 2.23 23.94
C GLY A 117 4.66 1.29 22.81
N ASP A 118 3.60 0.52 23.04
CA ASP A 118 3.05 -0.39 22.05
C ASP A 118 2.51 0.36 20.82
N LEU A 119 2.63 -0.27 19.66
CA LEU A 119 2.14 0.26 18.39
C LEU A 119 0.61 0.40 18.42
N LYS A 120 0.14 1.65 18.51
CA LYS A 120 -1.28 2.02 18.43
C LYS A 120 -1.61 2.85 17.19
N PHE A 121 -0.65 3.63 16.71
CA PHE A 121 -0.80 4.51 15.56
C PHE A 121 0.51 4.57 14.78
N PHE A 122 0.42 4.55 13.45
CA PHE A 122 1.54 4.82 12.56
C PHE A 122 1.01 5.49 11.29
N TRP A 123 1.41 6.74 11.05
CA TRP A 123 0.91 7.57 9.95
C TRP A 123 -0.62 7.67 9.86
N GLY A 124 -1.32 7.77 10.99
CA GLY A 124 -2.79 7.82 10.96
C GLY A 124 -3.45 6.50 10.54
N ILE A 125 -2.70 5.40 10.45
CA ILE A 125 -3.24 4.03 10.57
C ILE A 125 -3.33 3.72 12.05
N GLU A 126 -4.53 3.41 12.50
CA GLU A 126 -4.85 2.88 13.82
C GLU A 126 -4.54 1.39 13.86
N VAL A 127 -3.82 0.95 14.90
CA VAL A 127 -3.44 -0.44 15.11
C VAL A 127 -4.04 -0.92 16.42
N SER A 128 -4.91 -1.91 16.33
CA SER A 128 -5.48 -2.60 17.50
C SER A 128 -4.93 -4.02 17.58
N ARG A 129 -4.37 -4.39 18.74
CA ARG A 129 -3.76 -5.71 18.96
C ARG A 129 -4.67 -6.59 19.81
N SER A 130 -4.80 -7.85 19.43
CA SER A 130 -5.51 -8.89 20.21
C SER A 130 -4.82 -10.24 20.05
N SER A 131 -5.32 -11.27 20.74
CA SER A 131 -4.90 -12.66 20.52
C SER A 131 -5.19 -13.16 19.11
N ARG A 132 -6.14 -12.54 18.40
CA ARG A 132 -6.46 -12.87 17.00
C ARG A 132 -5.47 -12.28 15.99
N GLY A 133 -4.63 -11.33 16.41
CA GLY A 133 -3.69 -10.62 15.53
C GLY A 133 -3.83 -9.10 15.60
N PHE A 134 -3.41 -8.42 14.52
CA PHE A 134 -3.44 -6.96 14.39
C PHE A 134 -4.57 -6.51 13.47
N TYR A 135 -5.41 -5.60 13.97
CA TYR A 135 -6.42 -4.93 13.17
C TYR A 135 -5.93 -3.54 12.78
N LEU A 136 -5.95 -3.24 11.49
CA LEU A 136 -5.51 -1.99 10.89
C LEU A 136 -6.72 -1.22 10.37
N SER A 137 -6.95 -0.01 10.86
CA SER A 137 -8.03 0.87 10.40
C SER A 137 -7.57 2.31 10.25
N GLN A 138 -8.40 3.14 9.62
CA GLN A 138 -8.21 4.58 9.52
C GLN A 138 -9.52 5.30 9.88
N ARG A 139 -10.13 4.93 11.01
CA ARG A 139 -11.48 5.39 11.39
C ARG A 139 -11.54 6.89 11.54
N THR A 140 -10.59 7.47 12.27
CA THR A 140 -10.51 8.91 12.49
C THR A 140 -10.42 9.65 11.16
N TYR A 141 -9.55 9.17 10.27
CA TYR A 141 -9.37 9.75 8.95
C TYR A 141 -10.62 9.63 8.05
N ALA A 142 -11.33 8.49 8.09
CA ALA A 142 -12.59 8.32 7.38
C ALA A 142 -13.68 9.27 7.91
N MET A 143 -13.76 9.46 9.24
CA MET A 143 -14.71 10.39 9.86
C MET A 143 -14.44 11.84 9.46
N GLU A 144 -13.17 12.25 9.38
CA GLU A 144 -12.80 13.57 8.86
C GLU A 144 -13.24 13.77 7.41
N ILE A 145 -13.06 12.78 6.53
CA ILE A 145 -13.55 12.84 5.14
C ILE A 145 -15.06 13.07 5.11
N ILE A 146 -15.82 12.30 5.91
CA ILE A 146 -17.29 12.40 5.98
C ILE A 146 -17.71 13.78 6.50
N THR A 147 -16.99 14.32 7.49
CA THR A 147 -17.29 15.62 8.11
C THR A 147 -16.99 16.78 7.16
N GLU A 148 -15.81 16.79 6.54
CA GLU A 148 -15.39 17.86 5.62
C GLU A 148 -16.27 17.97 4.36
N THR A 149 -16.87 16.85 3.94
CA THR A 149 -17.77 16.82 2.79
C THR A 149 -19.23 17.10 3.15
N GLY A 150 -19.54 17.34 4.44
CA GLY A 150 -20.89 17.63 4.91
C GLY A 150 -21.82 16.41 4.91
N MET A 151 -21.27 15.19 4.86
CA MET A 151 -22.03 13.96 4.66
C MET A 151 -22.48 13.28 5.96
N LEU A 152 -22.26 13.90 7.13
CA LEU A 152 -22.66 13.35 8.44
C LEU A 152 -24.16 13.04 8.55
N GLY A 153 -25.04 13.81 7.89
CA GLY A 153 -26.49 13.58 7.88
C GLY A 153 -26.99 12.63 6.79
N SER A 154 -26.12 12.20 5.86
CA SER A 154 -26.55 11.49 4.64
C SER A 154 -26.93 10.02 4.86
N LYS A 155 -27.83 9.44 4.05
CA LYS A 155 -28.07 7.98 4.11
C LYS A 155 -26.85 7.21 3.58
N PRO A 156 -26.33 6.19 4.29
CA PRO A 156 -25.22 5.38 3.78
C PRO A 156 -25.52 4.72 2.44
N ALA A 157 -24.48 4.51 1.64
CA ALA A 157 -24.54 3.67 0.44
C ALA A 157 -24.01 2.27 0.76
N SER A 158 -24.57 1.22 0.15
CA SER A 158 -24.15 -0.16 0.43
C SER A 158 -22.88 -0.58 -0.32
N PHE A 159 -22.54 0.08 -1.43
CA PHE A 159 -21.36 -0.21 -2.24
C PHE A 159 -20.85 1.09 -2.90
N PRO A 160 -19.55 1.19 -3.20
CA PRO A 160 -18.90 2.47 -3.53
C PRO A 160 -19.18 2.98 -4.94
N LEU A 161 -19.45 2.11 -5.92
CA LEU A 161 -19.58 2.49 -7.33
C LEU A 161 -20.63 1.65 -8.05
N GLU A 162 -21.48 2.30 -8.85
CA GLU A 162 -22.54 1.64 -9.63
C GLU A 162 -21.98 0.81 -10.79
N GLN A 163 -22.65 -0.32 -11.06
CA GLN A 163 -22.44 -1.10 -12.28
C GLN A 163 -22.82 -0.27 -13.50
N ASN A 164 -22.11 -0.48 -14.61
CA ASN A 164 -22.37 0.23 -15.88
C ASN A 164 -22.34 1.77 -15.74
N ASN A 165 -21.56 2.30 -14.79
CA ASN A 165 -21.40 3.74 -14.63
C ASN A 165 -20.89 4.37 -15.94
N LYS A 166 -21.48 5.51 -16.32
CA LYS A 166 -21.14 6.22 -17.56
C LYS A 166 -20.16 7.36 -17.34
N LEU A 167 -19.33 7.29 -16.28
CA LEU A 167 -18.44 8.40 -15.88
C LEU A 167 -17.50 8.81 -17.03
N ALA A 168 -16.93 7.84 -17.75
CA ALA A 168 -16.05 8.11 -18.88
C ALA A 168 -16.74 8.82 -20.07
N LEU A 169 -18.07 8.73 -20.16
CA LEU A 169 -18.91 9.34 -21.19
C LEU A 169 -19.72 10.53 -20.66
N SER A 170 -19.45 10.99 -19.45
CA SER A 170 -20.20 12.09 -18.83
C SER A 170 -20.07 13.37 -19.64
N SER A 171 -21.22 13.95 -19.97
CA SER A 171 -21.36 15.26 -20.59
C SER A 171 -21.78 16.35 -19.60
N SER A 172 -21.81 16.05 -18.29
CA SER A 172 -22.21 17.02 -17.28
C SER A 172 -21.24 18.21 -17.21
N PRO A 173 -21.66 19.37 -16.67
CA PRO A 173 -20.79 20.53 -16.56
C PRO A 173 -19.45 20.24 -15.85
N LEU A 174 -18.42 20.99 -16.23
CA LEU A 174 -17.15 20.97 -15.52
C LEU A 174 -17.34 21.52 -14.11
N MET A 175 -16.63 20.94 -13.14
CA MET A 175 -16.68 21.45 -11.78
C MET A 175 -16.13 22.88 -11.70
N SER A 176 -16.88 23.78 -11.06
CA SER A 176 -16.43 25.15 -10.77
C SER A 176 -15.15 25.19 -9.92
N ASN A 177 -14.97 24.23 -9.00
CA ASN A 177 -13.77 24.10 -8.19
C ASN A 177 -13.15 22.68 -8.26
N PRO A 178 -12.27 22.42 -9.23
CA PRO A 178 -11.59 21.14 -9.38
C PRO A 178 -10.69 20.75 -8.18
N LYS A 179 -10.27 21.72 -7.34
CA LYS A 179 -9.43 21.44 -6.17
C LYS A 179 -10.16 20.60 -5.13
N LYS A 180 -11.48 20.79 -4.96
CA LYS A 180 -12.30 19.98 -4.04
C LYS A 180 -12.28 18.50 -4.42
N TYR A 181 -12.49 18.21 -5.71
CA TYR A 181 -12.42 16.86 -6.24
C TYR A 181 -11.03 16.24 -6.05
N ARG A 182 -9.97 16.95 -6.48
CA ARG A 182 -8.59 16.45 -6.35
C ARG A 182 -8.22 16.17 -4.90
N ARG A 183 -8.62 17.03 -3.95
CA ARG A 183 -8.43 16.81 -2.52
C ARG A 183 -9.14 15.53 -2.08
N LEU A 184 -10.42 15.37 -2.40
CA LEU A 184 -11.21 14.20 -2.00
C LEU A 184 -10.61 12.89 -2.53
N ILE A 185 -10.28 12.82 -3.82
CA ILE A 185 -9.72 11.58 -4.39
C ILE A 185 -8.32 11.28 -3.81
N ARG A 186 -7.49 12.30 -3.53
CA ARG A 186 -6.23 12.09 -2.80
C ARG A 186 -6.44 11.49 -1.42
N ARG A 187 -7.49 11.92 -0.70
CA ARG A 187 -7.84 11.31 0.59
C ARG A 187 -8.26 9.85 0.42
N PHE A 188 -9.02 9.51 -0.62
CA PHE A 188 -9.38 8.12 -0.88
C PHE A 188 -8.18 7.24 -1.25
N ILE A 189 -7.22 7.77 -2.03
CA ILE A 189 -5.97 7.05 -2.33
C ILE A 189 -5.24 6.68 -1.04
N TYR A 190 -5.19 7.60 -0.07
CA TYR A 190 -4.57 7.31 1.22
C TYR A 190 -5.38 6.31 2.06
N LEU A 191 -6.70 6.44 2.07
CA LEU A 191 -7.58 5.54 2.81
C LEU A 191 -7.57 4.10 2.25
N ALA A 192 -7.29 3.94 0.95
CA ALA A 192 -7.21 2.62 0.30
C ALA A 192 -6.10 1.72 0.86
N VAL A 193 -5.18 2.25 1.69
CA VAL A 193 -4.15 1.49 2.42
C VAL A 193 -4.75 0.55 3.48
N THR A 194 -5.91 0.88 4.04
CA THR A 194 -6.66 -0.02 4.96
C THR A 194 -8.02 -0.42 4.42
N ARG A 195 -8.38 0.06 3.23
CA ARG A 195 -9.67 -0.18 2.57
C ARG A 195 -9.48 -0.74 1.15
N PRO A 196 -9.10 -2.03 1.03
CA PRO A 196 -8.88 -2.66 -0.28
C PRO A 196 -10.13 -2.60 -1.16
N ASP A 197 -11.31 -2.66 -0.54
CA ASP A 197 -12.62 -2.57 -1.19
C ASP A 197 -12.86 -1.26 -1.97
N LEU A 198 -12.04 -0.23 -1.74
CA LEU A 198 -12.09 1.04 -2.47
C LEU A 198 -11.15 1.10 -3.68
N ALA A 199 -10.21 0.16 -3.82
CA ALA A 199 -9.12 0.28 -4.78
C ALA A 199 -9.62 0.49 -6.22
N TYR A 200 -10.63 -0.27 -6.66
CA TYR A 200 -11.19 -0.12 -7.99
C TYR A 200 -11.92 1.22 -8.17
N CYS A 201 -12.80 1.62 -7.24
CA CYS A 201 -13.54 2.88 -7.40
C CYS A 201 -12.61 4.10 -7.36
N VAL A 202 -11.58 4.07 -6.51
CA VAL A 202 -10.55 5.10 -6.45
C VAL A 202 -9.75 5.15 -7.75
N HIS A 203 -9.40 3.99 -8.32
CA HIS A 203 -8.75 3.90 -9.62
C HIS A 203 -9.59 4.57 -10.73
N VAL A 204 -10.90 4.33 -10.77
CA VAL A 204 -11.80 4.95 -11.75
C VAL A 204 -11.86 6.47 -11.54
N LEU A 205 -12.13 6.93 -10.33
CA LEU A 205 -12.26 8.36 -10.03
C LEU A 205 -10.96 9.14 -10.25
N ALA A 206 -9.80 8.53 -9.97
CA ALA A 206 -8.51 9.16 -10.19
C ALA A 206 -8.25 9.53 -11.66
N GLN A 207 -8.86 8.82 -12.63
CA GLN A 207 -8.71 9.12 -14.06
C GLN A 207 -9.23 10.51 -14.45
N PHE A 208 -10.14 11.08 -13.66
CA PHE A 208 -10.78 12.37 -13.96
C PHE A 208 -10.19 13.55 -13.17
N MET A 209 -9.07 13.36 -12.46
CA MET A 209 -8.46 14.43 -11.63
C MET A 209 -8.07 15.68 -12.42
N GLN A 210 -7.71 15.54 -13.70
CA GLN A 210 -7.30 16.68 -14.53
C GLN A 210 -8.50 17.59 -14.83
N THR A 211 -9.59 17.00 -15.33
CA THR A 211 -10.79 17.69 -15.81
C THR A 211 -12.04 17.07 -15.19
N PRO A 212 -12.31 17.30 -13.88
CA PRO A 212 -13.47 16.70 -13.21
C PRO A 212 -14.78 17.41 -13.60
N ARG A 213 -15.86 16.63 -13.62
CA ARG A 213 -17.24 17.03 -13.93
C ARG A 213 -18.14 16.78 -12.74
N GLU A 214 -19.33 17.36 -12.76
CA GLU A 214 -20.33 17.18 -11.69
C GLU A 214 -20.67 15.71 -11.43
N ASP A 215 -20.85 14.88 -12.46
CA ASP A 215 -21.10 13.44 -12.27
C ASP A 215 -19.94 12.72 -11.57
N HIS A 216 -18.70 13.16 -11.82
CA HIS A 216 -17.53 12.60 -11.12
C HIS A 216 -17.56 12.97 -9.64
N TRP A 217 -17.97 14.20 -9.31
CA TRP A 217 -18.14 14.62 -7.93
C TRP A 217 -19.21 13.80 -7.22
N GLU A 218 -20.38 13.61 -7.84
CA GLU A 218 -21.46 12.80 -7.28
C GLU A 218 -21.03 11.35 -7.03
N ALA A 219 -20.26 10.77 -7.96
CA ALA A 219 -19.65 9.46 -7.74
C ALA A 219 -18.65 9.44 -6.57
N GLY A 220 -17.86 10.50 -6.40
CA GLY A 220 -17.00 10.68 -5.23
C GLY A 220 -17.78 10.80 -3.91
N ILE A 221 -18.87 11.56 -3.91
CA ILE A 221 -19.77 11.72 -2.77
C ILE A 221 -20.47 10.39 -2.42
N ARG A 222 -20.83 9.58 -3.41
CA ARG A 222 -21.31 8.22 -3.17
C ARG A 222 -20.29 7.37 -2.41
N VAL A 223 -19.00 7.44 -2.76
CA VAL A 223 -17.95 6.74 -2.00
C VAL A 223 -17.93 7.22 -0.55
N VAL A 224 -18.08 8.53 -0.28
CA VAL A 224 -18.19 9.04 1.10
C VAL A 224 -19.40 8.44 1.82
N ARG A 225 -20.57 8.35 1.16
CA ARG A 225 -21.76 7.70 1.74
C ARG A 225 -21.53 6.23 2.05
N TYR A 226 -20.72 5.54 1.25
CA TYR A 226 -20.31 4.18 1.54
C TYR A 226 -19.38 4.12 2.76
N LEU A 227 -18.39 5.00 2.86
CA LEU A 227 -17.54 5.13 4.06
C LEU A 227 -18.36 5.38 5.33
N LYS A 228 -19.42 6.19 5.23
CA LYS A 228 -20.31 6.47 6.36
C LYS A 228 -20.97 5.20 6.92
N GLY A 229 -21.23 4.19 6.10
CA GLY A 229 -21.81 2.92 6.56
C GLY A 229 -20.85 2.14 7.48
N SER A 230 -19.54 2.28 7.27
CA SER A 230 -18.52 1.53 8.00
C SER A 230 -17.21 2.33 8.14
N PRO A 231 -17.21 3.44 8.91
CA PRO A 231 -16.03 4.32 8.98
C PRO A 231 -14.84 3.63 9.64
N GLY A 232 -15.09 2.69 10.56
CA GLY A 232 -14.05 1.92 11.25
C GLY A 232 -13.63 0.64 10.55
N GLN A 233 -14.10 0.38 9.33
CA GLN A 233 -13.73 -0.80 8.56
C GLN A 233 -12.23 -0.83 8.23
N GLY A 234 -11.65 -2.02 8.24
CA GLY A 234 -10.21 -2.22 8.10
C GLY A 234 -9.83 -3.67 7.82
N ILE A 235 -8.55 -3.98 8.02
CA ILE A 235 -7.95 -5.29 7.69
C ILE A 235 -7.50 -5.97 8.98
N LEU A 236 -7.79 -7.27 9.11
CA LEU A 236 -7.24 -8.10 10.18
C LEU A 236 -6.06 -8.93 9.64
N LEU A 237 -4.87 -8.64 10.14
CA LEU A 237 -3.69 -9.48 10.00
C LEU A 237 -3.72 -10.52 11.12
N LYS A 238 -4.10 -11.75 10.80
CA LYS A 238 -4.30 -12.81 11.78
C LYS A 238 -2.99 -13.33 12.36
N ALA A 239 -3.02 -13.66 13.64
CA ALA A 239 -1.95 -14.39 14.32
C ALA A 239 -2.09 -15.89 14.00
N GLU A 240 -1.57 -16.31 12.85
CA GLU A 240 -1.53 -17.70 12.40
C GLU A 240 -0.09 -18.07 11.98
N ASP A 241 0.30 -19.32 12.20
CA ASP A 241 1.64 -19.82 11.86
C ASP A 241 1.74 -20.32 10.39
N ASN A 242 0.73 -20.03 9.58
CA ASN A 242 0.73 -20.34 8.15
C ASN A 242 1.25 -19.16 7.33
N PHE A 243 2.49 -19.27 6.85
CA PHE A 243 3.13 -18.28 6.00
C PHE A 243 3.00 -18.57 4.50
N GLN A 244 2.07 -19.43 4.08
CA GLN A 244 1.88 -19.70 2.66
C GLN A 244 1.46 -18.44 1.90
N ILE A 245 2.19 -18.12 0.84
CA ILE A 245 1.93 -16.93 0.04
C ILE A 245 0.99 -17.31 -1.10
N ASN A 246 -0.20 -16.70 -1.12
CA ASN A 246 -1.20 -16.91 -2.16
C ASN A 246 -1.45 -15.59 -2.89
N GLY A 247 -1.20 -15.58 -4.20
CA GLY A 247 -1.48 -14.46 -5.08
C GLY A 247 -2.67 -14.75 -5.97
N TRP A 248 -3.58 -13.79 -6.14
CA TRP A 248 -4.68 -13.89 -7.11
C TRP A 248 -4.56 -12.75 -8.10
N CYS A 249 -4.74 -13.05 -9.38
CA CYS A 249 -4.69 -12.04 -10.43
C CYS A 249 -5.86 -12.23 -11.40
N TYR A 250 -6.32 -11.11 -11.94
CA TYR A 250 -7.37 -11.06 -12.95
C TYR A 250 -7.21 -9.81 -13.81
N SER A 251 -7.69 -9.87 -15.05
CA SER A 251 -7.65 -8.75 -15.98
C SER A 251 -8.95 -8.59 -16.75
N ASP A 252 -9.61 -7.44 -16.59
CA ASP A 252 -10.85 -7.15 -17.31
C ASP A 252 -10.66 -6.12 -18.42
N TRP A 253 -11.27 -6.41 -19.58
CA TRP A 253 -11.32 -5.54 -20.75
C TRP A 253 -12.25 -4.33 -20.50
N ALA A 254 -13.27 -4.49 -19.64
CA ALA A 254 -14.52 -3.74 -19.74
C ALA A 254 -14.59 -2.37 -19.03
N SER A 255 -13.50 -1.80 -18.52
CA SER A 255 -13.62 -0.64 -17.61
C SER A 255 -13.38 0.75 -18.23
N CYS A 256 -12.77 0.87 -19.42
CA CYS A 256 -12.51 2.18 -20.03
C CYS A 256 -12.88 2.28 -21.52
N PRO A 257 -14.07 2.81 -21.87
CA PRO A 257 -14.50 2.96 -23.27
C PRO A 257 -13.58 3.89 -24.09
N LEU A 258 -12.86 4.80 -23.42
CA LEU A 258 -11.97 5.78 -24.06
C LEU A 258 -10.64 5.19 -24.54
N THR A 259 -10.04 4.29 -23.76
CA THR A 259 -8.67 3.82 -24.03
C THR A 259 -8.58 2.38 -24.52
N ARG A 260 -9.64 1.58 -24.32
CA ARG A 260 -9.68 0.15 -24.63
C ARG A 260 -8.53 -0.67 -24.00
N ARG A 261 -7.93 -0.16 -22.93
CA ARG A 261 -6.90 -0.86 -22.17
C ARG A 261 -7.54 -1.65 -21.04
N PHE A 262 -7.03 -2.85 -20.83
CA PHE A 262 -7.41 -3.71 -19.71
C PHE A 262 -7.01 -3.09 -18.36
N VAL A 263 -7.75 -3.46 -17.33
CA VAL A 263 -7.39 -3.23 -15.93
C VAL A 263 -7.04 -4.55 -15.29
N THR A 264 -5.82 -4.61 -14.76
CA THR A 264 -5.32 -5.69 -13.93
C THR A 264 -5.64 -5.41 -12.47
N GLY A 265 -6.20 -6.42 -11.81
CA GLY A 265 -6.35 -6.51 -10.37
C GLY A 265 -5.47 -7.62 -9.83
N TYR A 266 -4.84 -7.40 -8.68
CA TYR A 266 -4.26 -8.50 -7.92
C TYR A 266 -4.43 -8.32 -6.43
N ILE A 267 -4.35 -9.45 -5.72
CA ILE A 267 -4.19 -9.51 -4.27
C ILE A 267 -3.10 -10.51 -3.90
N VAL A 268 -2.48 -10.30 -2.74
CA VAL A 268 -1.51 -11.19 -2.12
C VAL A 268 -1.91 -11.40 -0.67
N GLN A 269 -1.97 -12.67 -0.26
CA GLN A 269 -2.24 -13.10 1.09
C GLN A 269 -1.03 -13.88 1.64
N ILE A 270 -0.75 -13.70 2.93
CA ILE A 270 0.11 -14.59 3.71
C ILE A 270 -0.82 -15.37 4.65
N GLY A 271 -0.86 -16.69 4.46
CA GLY A 271 -1.92 -17.52 5.00
C GLY A 271 -3.27 -17.02 4.48
N VAL A 272 -4.10 -16.54 5.39
CA VAL A 272 -5.41 -15.92 5.09
C VAL A 272 -5.41 -14.39 5.20
N SER A 273 -4.30 -13.79 5.62
CA SER A 273 -4.20 -12.35 5.86
C SER A 273 -3.86 -11.62 4.57
N LEU A 274 -4.68 -10.63 4.19
CA LEU A 274 -4.41 -9.77 3.03
C LEU A 274 -3.28 -8.78 3.34
N VAL A 275 -2.22 -8.80 2.53
CA VAL A 275 -1.00 -7.98 2.77
C VAL A 275 -0.63 -7.06 1.61
N SER A 276 -1.05 -7.36 0.38
CA SER A 276 -0.83 -6.49 -0.78
C SER A 276 -1.99 -6.61 -1.76
N TRP A 277 -2.34 -5.52 -2.42
CA TRP A 277 -3.39 -5.47 -3.44
C TRP A 277 -3.18 -4.30 -4.37
N LYS A 278 -3.71 -4.41 -5.59
CA LYS A 278 -3.59 -3.33 -6.58
C LYS A 278 -4.66 -3.42 -7.65
N THR A 279 -5.14 -2.25 -8.05
CA THR A 279 -5.83 -2.04 -9.32
C THR A 279 -4.93 -1.19 -10.22
N LYS A 280 -4.65 -1.66 -11.43
CA LYS A 280 -3.78 -0.95 -12.37
C LYS A 280 -4.23 -1.14 -13.81
N LYS A 281 -4.31 -0.04 -14.54
CA LYS A 281 -4.48 -0.05 -15.99
C LYS A 281 -3.22 -0.55 -16.67
N GLN A 282 -3.35 -1.50 -17.60
CA GLN A 282 -2.23 -1.99 -18.38
C GLN A 282 -1.65 -0.84 -19.25
N GLN A 283 -0.33 -0.79 -19.41
CA GLN A 283 0.33 0.26 -20.19
C GLN A 283 0.16 0.01 -21.69
N THR A 284 0.22 -1.25 -22.10
CA THR A 284 0.04 -1.72 -23.46
C THR A 284 -1.39 -2.22 -23.66
N VAL A 285 -1.88 -2.14 -24.91
CA VAL A 285 -3.15 -2.76 -25.29
C VAL A 285 -2.87 -4.25 -25.54
N SER A 286 -3.63 -5.13 -24.89
CA SER A 286 -3.55 -6.57 -25.12
C SER A 286 -4.42 -6.95 -26.31
N LEU A 287 -3.91 -7.83 -27.18
CA LEU A 287 -4.62 -8.27 -28.39
C LEU A 287 -5.57 -9.45 -28.10
N SER A 288 -5.47 -10.06 -26.93
CA SER A 288 -6.35 -11.12 -26.46
C SER A 288 -6.56 -11.05 -24.94
N SER A 289 -7.63 -11.69 -24.44
CA SER A 289 -7.85 -11.87 -23.00
C SER A 289 -6.74 -12.69 -22.35
N ALA A 290 -6.26 -13.75 -23.00
CA ALA A 290 -5.17 -14.57 -22.51
C ALA A 290 -3.88 -13.77 -22.30
N GLU A 291 -3.54 -12.86 -23.22
CA GLU A 291 -2.39 -11.96 -23.09
C GLU A 291 -2.56 -11.00 -21.91
N ALA A 292 -3.76 -10.45 -21.71
CA ALA A 292 -4.02 -9.54 -20.60
C ALA A 292 -3.93 -10.24 -19.23
N GLU A 293 -4.46 -11.46 -19.13
CA GLU A 293 -4.33 -12.31 -17.93
C GLU A 293 -2.87 -12.69 -17.67
N TYR A 294 -2.12 -13.01 -18.72
CA TYR A 294 -0.69 -13.31 -18.59
C TYR A 294 0.10 -12.12 -18.06
N ARG A 295 -0.21 -10.90 -18.54
CA ARG A 295 0.38 -9.66 -17.99
C ARG A 295 -0.02 -9.45 -16.53
N ALA A 296 -1.24 -9.79 -16.14
CA ALA A 296 -1.66 -9.75 -14.74
C ALA A 296 -0.83 -10.72 -13.88
N MET A 297 -0.58 -11.94 -14.37
CA MET A 297 0.33 -12.90 -13.73
C MET A 297 1.76 -12.36 -13.61
N SER A 298 2.30 -11.68 -14.63
CA SER A 298 3.64 -11.06 -14.57
C SER A 298 3.73 -10.00 -13.48
N PHE A 299 2.72 -9.12 -13.37
CA PHE A 299 2.68 -8.11 -12.32
C PHE A 299 2.60 -8.72 -10.92
N LEU A 300 1.74 -9.72 -10.74
CA LEU A 300 1.62 -10.45 -9.48
C LEU A 300 2.94 -11.15 -9.13
N THR A 301 3.58 -11.81 -10.08
CA THR A 301 4.85 -12.53 -9.87
C THR A 301 5.93 -11.60 -9.31
N LYS A 302 6.07 -10.38 -9.84
CA LYS A 302 7.04 -9.39 -9.35
C LYS A 302 6.76 -9.01 -7.89
N GLU A 303 5.49 -8.83 -7.53
CA GLU A 303 5.08 -8.57 -6.14
C GLU A 303 5.41 -9.74 -5.21
N LEU A 304 5.12 -10.97 -5.65
CA LEU A 304 5.40 -12.19 -4.88
C LEU A 304 6.90 -12.38 -4.61
N LEU A 305 7.75 -12.18 -5.63
CA LEU A 305 9.20 -12.27 -5.47
C LEU A 305 9.75 -11.20 -4.54
N TRP A 306 9.26 -9.97 -4.63
CA TRP A 306 9.62 -8.91 -3.69
C TRP A 306 9.22 -9.27 -2.26
N LEU A 307 7.98 -9.74 -2.06
CA LEU A 307 7.47 -10.13 -0.75
C LEU A 307 8.27 -11.30 -0.15
N LYS A 308 8.64 -12.31 -0.95
CA LYS A 308 9.51 -13.42 -0.53
C LYS A 308 10.86 -12.93 -0.02
N ARG A 309 11.49 -11.95 -0.70
CA ARG A 309 12.77 -11.35 -0.26
C ARG A 309 12.60 -10.48 0.99
N LEU A 310 11.47 -9.79 1.12
CA LEU A 310 11.14 -9.01 2.31
C LEU A 310 10.95 -9.91 3.53
N LEU A 311 10.23 -11.03 3.39
CA LEU A 311 10.07 -12.02 4.45
C LEU A 311 11.41 -12.62 4.87
N LEU A 312 12.30 -12.91 3.91
CA LEU A 312 13.65 -13.36 4.21
C LEU A 312 14.44 -12.31 5.01
N SER A 313 14.26 -11.02 4.71
CA SER A 313 14.86 -9.92 5.50
C SER A 313 14.31 -9.90 6.94
N LEU A 314 13.02 -10.16 7.12
CA LEU A 314 12.40 -10.34 8.45
C LEU A 314 12.81 -11.68 9.11
N GLY A 315 13.58 -12.49 8.40
CA GLY A 315 14.13 -13.78 8.82
C GLY A 315 13.12 -14.91 8.84
N ILE A 316 12.12 -14.82 7.96
CA ILE A 316 11.14 -15.86 7.65
C ILE A 316 11.54 -16.48 6.30
N SER A 317 11.90 -17.76 6.31
CA SER A 317 12.16 -18.51 5.09
C SER A 317 10.86 -19.05 4.51
N HIS A 318 10.68 -18.91 3.20
CA HIS A 318 9.55 -19.47 2.44
C HIS A 318 10.11 -20.39 1.36
N ALA A 319 10.32 -21.66 1.72
CA ALA A 319 10.98 -22.65 0.86
C ALA A 319 10.01 -23.28 -0.14
N GLN A 320 8.73 -23.37 0.23
CA GLN A 320 7.69 -23.93 -0.60
C GLN A 320 7.32 -23.00 -1.79
N PRO A 321 6.69 -23.53 -2.85
CA PRO A 321 6.23 -22.70 -3.97
C PRO A 321 5.15 -21.72 -3.52
N MET A 322 5.19 -20.48 -4.03
CA MET A 322 4.11 -19.50 -3.87
C MET A 322 3.00 -19.80 -4.88
N HIS A 323 1.74 -19.65 -4.47
CA HIS A 323 0.61 -19.96 -5.34
C HIS A 323 0.19 -18.74 -6.18
N ILE A 324 -0.04 -18.96 -7.47
CA ILE A 324 -0.66 -17.98 -8.36
C ILE A 324 -2.02 -18.51 -8.82
N HIS A 325 -3.09 -17.88 -8.37
CA HIS A 325 -4.45 -18.17 -8.76
C HIS A 325 -4.85 -17.33 -9.98
N CYS A 326 -5.21 -17.99 -11.07
CA CYS A 326 -5.65 -17.38 -12.33
C CYS A 326 -6.83 -18.18 -12.90
N ASP A 327 -7.81 -17.51 -13.49
CA ASP A 327 -8.98 -18.16 -14.10
C ASP A 327 -8.79 -18.45 -15.60
N SER A 328 -7.70 -17.95 -16.20
CA SER A 328 -7.36 -18.23 -17.59
C SER A 328 -6.50 -19.49 -17.73
N LYS A 329 -7.15 -20.59 -18.13
CA LYS A 329 -6.45 -21.84 -18.51
C LYS A 329 -5.40 -21.60 -19.59
N SER A 330 -5.69 -20.71 -20.54
CA SER A 330 -4.76 -20.35 -21.62
C SER A 330 -3.50 -19.66 -21.08
N ALA A 331 -3.64 -18.72 -20.14
CA ALA A 331 -2.49 -18.05 -19.54
C ALA A 331 -1.62 -19.04 -18.73
N ILE A 332 -2.26 -19.92 -17.95
CA ILE A 332 -1.57 -20.99 -17.21
C ILE A 332 -0.83 -21.93 -18.17
N HIS A 333 -1.45 -22.30 -19.29
CA HIS A 333 -0.82 -23.17 -20.29
C HIS A 333 0.40 -22.52 -20.94
N ILE A 334 0.32 -21.22 -21.27
CA ILE A 334 1.45 -20.44 -21.80
C ILE A 334 2.61 -20.39 -20.78
N ALA A 335 2.28 -20.24 -19.48
CA ALA A 335 3.27 -20.14 -18.41
C ALA A 335 4.02 -21.46 -18.18
N THR A 336 3.35 -22.60 -18.40
CA THR A 336 3.87 -23.93 -18.09
C THR A 336 4.50 -24.65 -19.29
N ASN A 337 4.11 -24.31 -20.53
CA ASN A 337 4.56 -25.03 -21.72
C ASN A 337 5.64 -24.26 -22.50
N PRO A 338 6.84 -24.83 -22.73
CA PRO A 338 7.92 -24.17 -23.45
C PRO A 338 7.71 -24.07 -24.97
N VAL A 339 6.76 -24.77 -25.58
CA VAL A 339 6.65 -24.86 -27.05
C VAL A 339 5.89 -23.68 -27.68
N PHE A 340 5.13 -22.90 -26.89
CA PHE A 340 4.36 -21.76 -27.40
C PHE A 340 5.23 -20.50 -27.57
N HIS A 341 6.00 -20.44 -28.66
CA HIS A 341 6.80 -19.26 -29.03
C HIS A 341 6.23 -18.50 -30.25
N GLU A 342 5.52 -19.16 -31.17
CA GLU A 342 5.10 -18.54 -32.43
C GLU A 342 4.03 -17.45 -32.29
N ARG A 343 3.16 -17.52 -31.26
CA ARG A 343 1.98 -16.64 -31.08
C ARG A 343 2.12 -15.59 -29.97
N THR A 344 3.28 -15.50 -29.28
CA THR A 344 3.47 -14.72 -28.04
C THR A 344 4.71 -13.81 -28.07
N LYS A 345 5.27 -13.52 -29.26
CA LYS A 345 6.51 -12.71 -29.41
C LYS A 345 6.45 -11.34 -28.72
N HIS A 346 5.27 -10.73 -28.67
CA HIS A 346 5.02 -9.42 -28.04
C HIS A 346 4.92 -9.44 -26.51
N ILE A 347 4.97 -10.63 -25.88
CA ILE A 347 5.04 -10.82 -24.42
C ILE A 347 6.19 -11.76 -24.01
N GLU A 348 7.13 -12.03 -24.91
CA GLU A 348 8.17 -13.07 -24.77
C GLU A 348 9.01 -12.91 -23.48
N ILE A 349 9.37 -11.68 -23.11
CA ILE A 349 10.13 -11.40 -21.88
C ILE A 349 9.33 -11.78 -20.62
N ASP A 350 8.05 -11.40 -20.57
CA ASP A 350 7.17 -11.81 -19.46
C ASP A 350 6.97 -13.33 -19.47
N CYS A 351 6.93 -13.95 -20.66
CA CYS A 351 6.80 -15.40 -20.80
C CYS A 351 7.98 -16.15 -20.18
N HIS A 352 9.21 -15.79 -20.56
CA HIS A 352 10.41 -16.40 -20.00
C HIS A 352 10.50 -16.18 -18.49
N PHE A 353 10.28 -14.95 -18.03
CA PHE A 353 10.37 -14.62 -16.61
C PHE A 353 9.45 -15.49 -15.73
N ILE A 354 8.15 -15.58 -16.02
CA ILE A 354 7.23 -16.38 -15.18
C ILE A 354 7.57 -17.88 -15.30
N ARG A 355 7.92 -18.34 -16.49
CA ARG A 355 8.24 -19.74 -16.76
C ARG A 355 9.46 -20.20 -15.97
N ASP A 356 10.53 -19.40 -15.94
CA ASP A 356 11.76 -19.71 -15.21
C ASP A 356 11.49 -19.83 -13.70
N GLU A 357 10.63 -18.97 -13.16
CA GLU A 357 10.20 -19.01 -11.76
C GLU A 357 9.30 -20.22 -11.44
N ILE A 358 8.51 -20.70 -12.40
CA ILE A 358 7.73 -21.96 -12.27
C ILE A 358 8.67 -23.17 -12.33
N GLN A 359 9.58 -23.20 -13.31
CA GLN A 359 10.52 -24.32 -13.51
C GLN A 359 11.51 -24.47 -12.36
N SER A 360 11.92 -23.36 -11.73
CA SER A 360 12.74 -23.36 -10.51
C SER A 360 11.96 -23.76 -9.26
N GLY A 361 10.65 -23.99 -9.35
CA GLY A 361 9.79 -24.37 -8.23
C GLY A 361 9.47 -23.23 -7.27
N ILE A 362 9.74 -21.97 -7.64
CA ILE A 362 9.42 -20.81 -6.82
C ILE A 362 7.93 -20.50 -6.88
N LEU A 363 7.29 -20.76 -8.03
CA LEU A 363 5.87 -20.50 -8.28
C LEU A 363 5.11 -21.77 -8.65
N HIS A 364 3.86 -21.85 -8.20
CA HIS A 364 2.92 -22.89 -8.59
C HIS A 364 1.60 -22.25 -9.08
N PRO A 365 1.30 -22.32 -10.38
CA PRO A 365 0.04 -21.79 -10.91
C PRO A 365 -1.13 -22.72 -10.61
N ILE A 366 -2.25 -22.17 -10.14
CA ILE A 366 -3.47 -22.87 -9.78
C ILE A 366 -4.63 -22.25 -10.56
N HIS A 367 -5.37 -23.08 -11.30
CA HIS A 367 -6.60 -22.64 -11.95
C HIS A 367 -7.71 -22.44 -10.91
N VAL A 368 -8.44 -21.33 -11.02
CA VAL A 368 -9.62 -21.04 -10.18
C VAL A 368 -10.81 -20.65 -11.05
N ASP A 369 -12.01 -21.03 -10.63
CA ASP A 369 -13.21 -20.62 -11.36
C ASP A 369 -13.46 -19.12 -11.18
N SER A 370 -13.94 -18.44 -12.23
CA SER A 370 -14.15 -16.98 -12.21
C SER A 370 -15.11 -16.52 -11.10
N ALA A 371 -16.05 -17.36 -10.65
CA ALA A 371 -16.92 -17.05 -9.51
C ALA A 371 -16.18 -16.98 -8.15
N SER A 372 -15.00 -17.58 -8.07
CA SER A 372 -14.13 -17.60 -6.89
C SER A 372 -12.90 -16.71 -7.05
N GLN A 373 -12.77 -15.99 -8.16
CA GLN A 373 -11.64 -15.11 -8.45
C GLN A 373 -11.68 -13.85 -7.59
N LEU A 374 -10.91 -13.85 -6.50
CA LEU A 374 -10.88 -12.74 -5.54
C LEU A 374 -10.39 -11.42 -6.15
N ALA A 375 -9.58 -11.47 -7.21
CA ALA A 375 -9.09 -10.27 -7.88
C ALA A 375 -10.17 -9.52 -8.70
N ASP A 376 -11.37 -10.10 -8.90
CA ASP A 376 -12.43 -9.51 -9.71
C ASP A 376 -12.98 -8.19 -9.13
N ILE A 377 -13.03 -8.07 -7.80
CA ILE A 377 -13.41 -6.81 -7.11
C ILE A 377 -12.47 -5.65 -7.44
N PHE A 378 -11.26 -5.93 -7.94
CA PHE A 378 -10.26 -4.93 -8.29
C PHE A 378 -10.28 -4.52 -9.76
N THR A 379 -11.08 -5.13 -10.63
CA THR A 379 -11.05 -4.86 -12.09
C THR A 379 -12.32 -4.25 -12.65
N LYS A 380 -13.46 -4.42 -11.96
CA LYS A 380 -14.77 -3.95 -12.45
C LYS A 380 -15.73 -3.57 -11.32
N PRO A 381 -16.77 -2.75 -11.58
CA PRO A 381 -17.77 -2.46 -10.57
C PRO A 381 -18.66 -3.69 -10.39
N LEU A 382 -18.72 -4.18 -9.16
CA LEU A 382 -19.57 -5.32 -8.80
C LEU A 382 -20.92 -4.84 -8.28
N GLY A 383 -21.96 -5.63 -8.55
CA GLY A 383 -23.27 -5.44 -7.91
C GLY A 383 -23.19 -5.75 -6.42
N ARG A 384 -24.14 -5.24 -5.64
CA ARG A 384 -24.13 -5.31 -4.17
C ARG A 384 -23.78 -6.71 -3.63
N HIS A 385 -24.50 -7.73 -4.08
CA HIS A 385 -24.33 -9.10 -3.58
C HIS A 385 -22.90 -9.63 -3.81
N SER A 386 -22.38 -9.51 -5.04
CA SER A 386 -21.01 -9.94 -5.34
C SER A 386 -19.98 -9.11 -4.60
N PHE A 387 -20.17 -7.80 -4.51
CA PHE A 387 -19.28 -6.91 -3.78
C PHE A 387 -19.17 -7.30 -2.29
N ASP A 388 -20.29 -7.55 -1.63
CA ASP A 388 -20.33 -7.96 -0.22
C ASP A 388 -19.60 -9.31 -0.04
N ILE A 389 -19.86 -10.31 -0.89
CA ILE A 389 -19.19 -11.61 -0.83
C ILE A 389 -17.66 -11.48 -0.98
N PHE A 390 -17.19 -10.74 -1.98
CA PHE A 390 -15.75 -10.60 -2.20
C PHE A 390 -15.09 -9.77 -1.10
N ARG A 391 -15.73 -8.69 -0.64
CA ARG A 391 -15.24 -7.91 0.51
C ARG A 391 -15.06 -8.80 1.74
N ASP A 392 -16.03 -9.65 2.04
CA ASP A 392 -15.98 -10.52 3.22
C ASP A 392 -14.89 -11.61 3.05
N LYS A 393 -14.73 -12.17 1.84
CA LYS A 393 -13.63 -13.11 1.51
C LYS A 393 -12.24 -12.47 1.60
N LEU A 394 -12.11 -11.16 1.39
CA LEU A 394 -10.86 -10.43 1.59
C LEU A 394 -10.50 -10.25 3.08
N GLY A 395 -11.36 -10.66 4.01
CA GLY A 395 -11.13 -10.51 5.44
C GLY A 395 -11.23 -9.06 5.92
N ILE A 396 -11.98 -8.23 5.18
CA ILE A 396 -12.26 -6.84 5.56
C ILE A 396 -13.35 -6.87 6.63
N LEU A 397 -13.04 -6.32 7.81
CA LEU A 397 -13.91 -6.38 8.98
C LEU A 397 -14.24 -4.96 9.44
N ASN A 398 -15.34 -4.82 10.19
CA ASN A 398 -15.67 -3.61 10.92
C ASN A 398 -15.85 -3.96 12.40
N LEU A 399 -14.83 -3.75 13.22
CA LEU A 399 -14.88 -4.04 14.67
C LEU A 399 -15.90 -3.18 15.44
N HIS A 400 -16.39 -2.10 14.82
CA HIS A 400 -17.36 -1.19 15.42
C HIS A 400 -18.78 -1.40 14.88
N ALA A 401 -19.00 -2.44 14.08
CA ALA A 401 -20.36 -2.83 13.72
C ALA A 401 -21.11 -3.19 15.01
N GLN A 402 -22.18 -2.47 15.31
CA GLN A 402 -23.19 -2.99 16.23
C GLN A 402 -23.72 -4.25 15.56
N PHE A 403 -23.60 -5.41 16.22
CA PHE A 403 -24.31 -6.61 15.79
C PHE A 403 -25.81 -6.27 15.87
N GLU A 404 -26.41 -5.92 14.74
CA GLU A 404 -27.87 -5.91 14.62
C GLU A 404 -28.33 -7.37 14.55
N GLY A 405 -28.81 -7.89 15.68
CA GLY A 405 -29.63 -9.11 15.75
C GLY A 405 -28.97 -10.33 16.37
N GLY A 406 -29.35 -10.62 17.61
CA GLY A 406 -29.63 -11.99 18.06
C GLY A 406 -31.10 -12.31 17.86
#